data_AF-A0A923XV08-F1
#
_entry.id   AF-A0A923XV08-F1
#
_cell.length_a   1.000
_cell.length_b   1.000
_cell.length_c   1.000
_cell.angle_alpha   90.00
_cell.angle_beta   90.00
_cell.angle_gamma   90.00
#
_symmetry.space_group_name_H-M   'P 1'
#
loop_
_entity.id
_entity.type
_entity.pdbx_description
1 polymer ?
#
loop_
_entity_poly.entity_id
_entity_poly.type
_entity_poly.pdbx_seq_one_letter_code
_entity_poly.pdbx_strand_id
1 'polypeptide(L)' 'MLAPFACHPDASRGRLYQERLSSFRSPFQRDRDRIIHSSAFRRLKHKTQV' A
#
# COMPACT_ATOMS: atom_id res chain seq x y z
N MET A 1 2.26 20.49 -3.07
CA MET A 1 3.38 20.01 -3.91
C MET A 1 4.19 19.05 -3.06
N LEU A 2 4.52 17.86 -3.58
CA LEU A 2 5.39 16.90 -2.86
C LEU A 2 6.84 17.41 -2.86
N ALA A 3 7.64 17.00 -1.88
CA ALA A 3 9.07 17.33 -1.85
C ALA A 3 9.79 16.72 -3.07
N PRO A 4 10.89 17.33 -3.57
CA PRO A 4 11.60 16.86 -4.77
C PRO A 4 12.12 15.41 -4.68
N PHE A 5 12.35 14.93 -3.46
CA PHE A 5 12.83 13.58 -3.17
C PHE A 5 11.71 12.59 -2.80
N ALA A 6 10.44 13.00 -2.90
CA ALA A 6 9.32 12.15 -2.55
C ALA A 6 9.10 11.03 -3.58
N CYS A 7 8.62 9.87 -3.11
CA CYS A 7 8.17 8.81 -4.01
C CYS A 7 6.81 9.16 -4.63
N HIS A 8 6.74 9.17 -5.96
CA HIS A 8 5.51 9.46 -6.69
C HIS A 8 4.76 8.17 -7.06
N PRO A 9 3.46 8.04 -6.75
CA PRO A 9 2.67 6.85 -7.12
C PRO A 9 2.63 6.58 -8.63
N ASP A 10 2.66 7.64 -9.45
CA ASP A 10 2.64 7.54 -10.91
C ASP A 10 3.94 6.98 -11.49
N ALA A 11 5.05 7.09 -10.74
CA ALA A 11 6.35 6.51 -11.08
C ALA A 11 6.55 5.11 -10.46
N SER A 12 5.48 4.47 -9.97
CA SER A 12 5.56 3.12 -9.42
C SER A 12 6.05 2.13 -10.48
N ARG A 13 6.91 1.20 -10.07
CA ARG A 13 7.39 0.09 -10.92
C ARG A 13 6.31 -0.97 -11.20
N GLY A 14 5.09 -0.78 -10.69
CA GLY A 14 3.99 -1.71 -10.83
C GLY A 14 4.08 -2.88 -9.86
N ARG A 15 3.52 -4.02 -10.24
CA ARG A 15 3.42 -5.23 -9.41
C ARG A 15 3.97 -6.43 -10.14
N LEU A 16 4.39 -7.44 -9.38
CA LEU A 16 4.85 -8.72 -9.91
C LEU A 16 3.80 -9.39 -10.80
N TYR A 17 2.53 -9.34 -10.38
CA TYR A 17 1.39 -9.81 -11.16
C TYR A 17 0.61 -8.62 -11.68
N GLN A 18 0.31 -8.62 -12.98
CA GLN A 18 -0.49 -7.57 -13.59
C GLN A 18 -1.88 -7.52 -12.98
N GLU A 19 -2.34 -6.30 -12.69
CA GLU A 19 -3.68 -6.06 -12.17
C GLU A 19 -4.28 -4.83 -12.86
N ARG A 20 -5.60 -4.77 -12.90
CA ARG A 20 -6.29 -3.58 -13.39
C ARG A 20 -6.03 -2.40 -12.47
N LEU A 21 -5.74 -1.24 -13.05
CA LEU A 21 -5.63 0.02 -12.33
C LEU A 21 -6.98 0.37 -11.68
N SER A 22 -6.90 1.00 -10.51
CA SER A 22 -8.09 1.51 -9.82
C SER A 22 -8.41 2.91 -10.32
N SER A 23 -9.70 3.21 -10.50
CA SER A 23 -10.16 4.53 -10.94
C SER A 23 -10.03 5.62 -9.86
N PHE A 24 -10.06 5.24 -8.58
CA PHE A 24 -10.15 6.19 -7.46
C PHE A 24 -9.05 6.05 -6.41
N ARG A 25 -8.12 5.10 -6.60
CA ARG A 25 -7.06 4.84 -5.62
C ARG A 25 -5.73 4.76 -6.33
N SER A 26 -4.74 5.48 -5.80
CA SER A 26 -3.34 5.31 -6.20
C SER A 26 -2.85 3.90 -5.87
N PRO A 27 -1.78 3.41 -6.53
CA PRO A 27 -1.16 2.12 -6.20
C PRO A 27 -0.86 1.97 -4.70
N PHE A 28 -0.31 3.02 -4.07
CA PHE A 28 0.06 3.01 -2.66
C PHE A 28 -1.15 3.03 -1.72
N GLN A 29 -2.24 3.71 -2.10
CA GLN A 29 -3.51 3.64 -1.35
C GLN A 29 -4.09 2.22 -1.37
N ARG A 30 -4.03 1.53 -2.51
CA ARG A 30 -4.46 0.12 -2.59
C ARG A 30 -3.60 -0.79 -1.74
N ASP A 31 -2.29 -0.56 -1.69
CA ASP A 31 -1.36 -1.35 -0.88
C ASP A 31 -1.67 -1.22 0.60
N ARG A 32 -1.87 0.02 1.06
CA ARG A 32 -2.31 0.30 2.43
C ARG A 32 -3.60 -0.46 2.76
N ASP A 33 -4.61 -0.39 1.90
CA ASP A 33 -5.88 -1.06 2.13
C ASP A 33 -5.70 -2.59 2.22
N ARG A 34 -4.86 -3.20 1.38
CA ARG A 34 -4.55 -4.64 1.45
C ARG A 34 -3.87 -5.02 2.76
N ILE A 35 -2.87 -4.23 3.20
CA ILE A 35 -2.14 -4.49 4.44
C ILE A 35 -3.08 -4.43 5.64
N ILE A 36 -3.89 -3.37 5.75
CA ILE A 36 -4.83 -3.16 6.86
C ILE A 36 -5.84 -4.32 6.97
N HIS A 37 -6.31 -4.85 5.84
CA HIS A 37 -7.28 -5.95 5.80
C HIS A 37 -6.63 -7.34 5.80
N SER A 38 -5.31 -7.46 5.94
CA SER A 38 -4.63 -8.76 6.02
C SER A 38 -4.87 -9.45 7.38
N SER A 39 -4.87 -10.79 7.39
CA SER A 39 -4.97 -11.56 8.64
C SER A 39 -3.76 -11.34 9.55
N ALA A 40 -2.57 -11.18 8.97
CA ALA A 40 -1.34 -10.90 9.69
C ALA A 40 -1.43 -9.58 10.47
N PHE A 41 -1.88 -8.49 9.81
CA PHE A 41 -2.05 -7.19 10.45
C PHE A 41 -3.09 -7.25 11.58
N ARG A 42 -4.24 -7.91 11.37
CA ARG A 42 -5.26 -8.08 12.43
C ARG A 42 -4.73 -8.82 13.67
N ARG A 43 -3.88 -9.84 13.48
CA ARG A 43 -3.27 -10.59 14.60
C ARG A 43 -2.35 -9.72 15.45
N LEU A 44 -1.81 -8.61 14.93
CA LEU A 44 -0.98 -7.69 15.72
C LEU A 44 -1.73 -7.10 16.91
N LYS A 45 -3.06 -6.95 16.83
CA LYS A 45 -3.90 -6.55 17.97
C LYS A 45 -3.71 -7.45 19.20
N HIS A 46 -3.32 -8.71 18.99
CA HIS A 46 -3.13 -9.71 20.03
C HIS A 46 -1.64 -10.02 20.29
N LYS A 47 -0.72 -9.18 19.81
CA LYS A 47 0.72 -9.29 20.05
C LYS A 47 1.22 -8.01 20.72
N THR A 48 2.14 -8.13 21.67
CA THR A 48 2.79 -6.99 22.31
C THR A 48 4.10 -6.66 21.61
N GLN A 49 4.47 -5.37 21.63
CA GLN A 49 5.81 -4.91 21.29
C GLN A 49 6.68 -4.94 22.55
N VAL A 50 7.96 -5.32 22.40
CA VAL A 50 8.98 -5.24 23.47
C VAL A 50 9.79 -3.96 23.35
#